data_AF-A0A9P6KPD0-F1
#
_entry.id   AF-A0A9P6KPD0-F1
#
_cell.length_a   1.000
_cell.length_b   1.000
_cell.length_c   1.000
_cell.angle_alpha   90.00
_cell.angle_beta   90.00
_cell.angle_gamma   90.00
#
_symmetry.space_group_name_H-M   'P 1'
#
loop_
_entity.id
_entity.type
_entity.pdbx_description
1 polymer ?
#
loop_
_entity_poly.entity_id
_entity_poly.type
_entity_poly.pdbx_seq_one_letter_code
_entity_poly.pdbx_strand_id
1 'polypeptide(L)'
;MDRLASRLGLSRSPKSQTFKEWSDSATVDDVYDRLTNLIKCGTDDGQSAAFRPERLEALERVLGDTPTNATGEVAIENVQAHLVKSHPSLANEVEVASPTISLLLHSHACFPFAKEVPLTKDALVRSIGLITKDSDYMFSQEASFGQEPTIRARSKAARMEFIFSVLAHPDPRTGVPTKEDVLDVLCRIRYPHPKSFTAQQRRTIKELEPLAERLLSPSAGLPSRDSLRISISALRPLADVCNSMRDDKCEAEKFLAGKETLDWIEFKKWAKAVSATVALKSIEADRNQVSLPAVVDRLFGVLSTPAQE
;
A
#
# COMPACT_ATOMS: atom_id res chain seq x y z
N MET A 1 3.92 35.85 34.61
CA MET A 1 4.38 36.30 33.28
C MET A 1 3.36 36.00 32.18
N ASP A 2 2.54 34.94 32.28
CA ASP A 2 1.61 34.54 31.18
C ASP A 2 0.36 35.41 30.96
N ARG A 3 -0.08 36.19 31.95
CA ARG A 3 -1.32 37.00 31.83
C ARG A 3 -1.18 38.25 30.95
N LEU A 4 0.05 38.75 30.77
CA LEU A 4 0.35 39.92 29.93
C LEU A 4 0.51 39.54 28.44
N ALA A 5 1.08 38.37 28.14
CA ALA A 5 1.23 37.87 26.77
C ALA A 5 -0.12 37.57 26.09
N SER A 6 -1.09 37.07 26.86
CA SER A 6 -2.47 36.82 26.38
C SER A 6 -3.24 38.11 26.08
N ARG A 7 -3.05 39.17 26.89
CA ARG A 7 -3.70 40.48 26.70
C ARG A 7 -3.14 41.30 25.54
N LEU A 8 -1.88 41.08 25.16
CA LEU A 8 -1.22 41.77 24.04
C LEU A 8 -1.45 41.09 22.68
N GLY A 9 -2.22 39.99 22.63
CA GLY A 9 -2.45 39.25 21.38
C GLY A 9 -1.19 38.58 20.81
N LEU A 10 -0.09 38.57 21.57
CA LEU A 10 1.21 38.03 21.16
C LEU A 10 1.27 36.49 21.22
N SER A 11 0.24 35.86 21.80
CA SER A 11 0.05 34.40 21.80
C SER A 11 -1.10 33.97 20.90
N ARG A 12 -1.30 34.61 19.73
CA ARG A 12 -2.14 34.00 18.70
C ARG A 12 -1.36 32.83 18.11
N SER A 13 -1.58 31.63 18.65
CA SER A 13 -1.27 30.41 17.89
C SER A 13 -1.85 30.60 16.48
N PRO A 14 -1.11 30.26 15.42
CA PRO A 14 -1.61 30.38 14.06
C PRO A 14 -3.02 29.79 13.99
N LYS A 15 -3.96 30.50 13.34
CA LYS A 15 -5.28 29.92 13.08
C LYS A 15 -5.04 28.62 12.33
N SER A 16 -5.55 27.51 12.86
CA SER A 16 -5.51 26.23 12.17
C SER A 16 -6.26 26.36 10.85
N GLN A 17 -5.62 25.93 9.76
CA GLN A 17 -6.22 25.87 8.44
C GLN A 17 -7.51 25.03 8.48
N THR A 18 -8.56 25.50 7.82
CA THR A 18 -9.80 24.74 7.63
C THR A 18 -9.61 23.63 6.59
N PHE A 19 -10.49 22.63 6.58
CA PHE A 19 -10.46 21.59 5.53
C PHE A 19 -10.53 22.19 4.13
N LYS A 20 -11.41 23.17 3.90
CA LYS A 20 -11.56 23.80 2.58
C LYS A 20 -10.29 24.53 2.14
N GLU A 21 -9.70 25.32 3.04
CA GLU A 21 -8.43 26.01 2.75
C GLU A 21 -7.30 25.01 2.46
N TRP A 22 -7.28 23.87 3.14
CA TRP A 22 -6.33 22.80 2.86
C TRP A 22 -6.65 22.11 1.53
N SER A 23 -7.90 21.72 1.26
CA SER A 23 -8.29 21.02 0.04
C SER A 23 -8.06 21.86 -1.21
N ASP A 24 -8.21 23.17 -1.12
CA ASP A 24 -8.01 24.09 -2.25
C ASP A 24 -6.52 24.24 -2.60
N SER A 25 -5.61 24.00 -1.64
CA SER A 25 -4.16 24.19 -1.78
C SER A 25 -3.34 22.89 -1.74
N ALA A 26 -3.94 21.76 -1.35
CA ALA A 26 -3.23 20.50 -1.13
C ALA A 26 -2.51 20.00 -2.39
N THR A 27 -1.31 19.51 -2.20
CA THR A 27 -0.49 18.87 -3.22
C THR A 27 -0.45 17.35 -3.01
N VAL A 28 0.13 16.63 -3.98
CA VAL A 28 0.42 15.19 -3.84
C VAL A 28 1.33 14.92 -2.64
N ASP A 29 2.31 15.79 -2.40
CA ASP A 29 3.27 15.64 -1.29
C ASP A 29 2.58 15.81 0.06
N ASP A 30 1.64 16.75 0.19
CA ASP A 30 0.81 16.91 1.40
C ASP A 30 0.02 15.64 1.73
N VAL A 31 -0.47 14.93 0.70
CA VAL A 31 -1.20 13.67 0.88
C VAL A 31 -0.25 12.54 1.28
N TYR A 32 0.93 12.44 0.66
CA TYR A 32 1.94 11.45 1.07
C TYR A 32 2.40 11.65 2.52
N ASP A 33 2.63 12.89 2.94
CA ASP A 33 3.05 13.18 4.32
C ASP A 33 1.98 12.76 5.31
N ARG A 34 0.71 13.07 5.02
CA ARG A 34 -0.41 12.65 5.88
C ARG A 34 -0.62 11.14 5.89
N LEU A 35 -0.47 10.48 4.75
CA LEU A 35 -0.55 9.02 4.63
C LEU A 35 0.60 8.35 5.40
N THR A 36 1.82 8.88 5.29
CA THR A 36 2.99 8.38 6.02
C THR A 36 2.80 8.55 7.51
N ASN A 37 2.30 9.70 7.96
CA ASN A 37 1.97 9.94 9.37
C ASN A 37 0.86 8.99 9.87
N LEU A 38 -0.17 8.74 9.06
CA LEU A 38 -1.21 7.77 9.40
C LEU A 38 -0.63 6.37 9.61
N ILE A 39 0.25 5.93 8.70
CA ILE A 39 0.89 4.63 8.77
C ILE A 39 1.82 4.57 9.98
N LYS A 40 2.65 5.59 10.24
CA LYS A 40 3.64 5.60 11.33
C LYS A 40 3.06 5.72 12.73
N CYS A 41 2.08 6.59 12.92
CA CYS A 41 1.57 6.85 14.26
C CYS A 41 0.61 5.76 14.74
N GLY A 42 0.08 4.94 13.83
CA GLY A 42 -1.09 4.12 14.11
C GLY A 42 -2.29 4.99 14.54
N THR A 43 -3.50 4.44 14.55
CA THR A 43 -4.64 5.19 15.07
C THR A 43 -5.54 4.30 15.91
N ASP A 44 -5.67 4.65 17.20
CA ASP A 44 -6.62 4.01 18.11
C ASP A 44 -8.07 4.50 17.91
N ASP A 45 -8.29 5.44 16.98
CA ASP A 45 -9.60 6.02 16.66
C ASP A 45 -10.37 5.26 15.56
N GLY A 46 -9.87 4.08 15.17
CA GLY A 46 -10.51 3.22 14.17
C GLY A 46 -10.46 3.76 12.74
N GLN A 47 -9.60 4.72 12.42
CA GLN A 47 -9.37 5.16 11.03
C GLN A 47 -8.43 4.24 10.25
N SER A 48 -7.47 3.59 10.93
CA SER A 48 -6.61 2.54 10.36
C SER A 48 -6.08 1.63 11.48
N ALA A 49 -6.32 0.32 11.35
CA ALA A 49 -5.82 -0.71 12.28
C ALA A 49 -4.70 -1.59 11.68
N ALA A 50 -4.26 -1.32 10.44
CA ALA A 50 -3.32 -2.21 9.73
C ALA A 50 -1.93 -2.25 10.37
N PHE A 51 -1.47 -1.11 10.91
CA PHE A 51 -0.15 -0.99 11.51
C PHE A 51 -0.29 -0.62 12.97
N ARG A 52 -0.31 -1.65 13.81
CA ARG A 52 -0.08 -1.45 15.24
C ARG A 52 1.33 -0.88 15.41
N PRO A 53 1.53 0.12 16.30
CA PRO A 53 2.84 0.73 16.55
C PRO A 53 3.99 -0.28 16.68
N GLU A 54 3.76 -1.40 17.36
CA GLU A 54 4.79 -2.42 17.61
C GLU A 54 5.27 -3.11 16.32
N ARG A 55 4.39 -3.26 15.33
CA ARG A 55 4.72 -3.85 14.03
C ARG A 55 5.55 -2.89 13.18
N LEU A 56 5.25 -1.60 13.25
CA LEU A 56 6.01 -0.56 12.57
C LEU A 56 7.39 -0.43 13.17
N GLU A 57 7.49 -0.35 14.50
CA GLU A 57 8.77 -0.27 15.20
C GLU A 57 9.66 -1.47 14.88
N ALA A 58 9.08 -2.67 14.76
CA ALA A 58 9.82 -3.86 14.36
C ALA A 58 10.31 -3.78 12.90
N LEU A 59 9.46 -3.32 11.98
CA LEU A 59 9.85 -3.11 10.58
C LEU A 59 10.91 -2.01 10.44
N GLU A 60 10.75 -0.89 11.15
CA GLU A 60 11.71 0.21 11.21
C GLU A 60 13.04 -0.24 11.81
N ARG A 61 13.02 -1.12 12.81
CA ARG A 61 14.25 -1.73 13.36
C ARG A 61 14.97 -2.57 12.33
N VAL A 62 14.25 -3.41 11.58
CA VAL A 62 14.83 -4.24 10.50
C VAL A 62 15.40 -3.37 9.37
N LEU A 63 14.71 -2.28 9.03
CA LEU A 63 15.17 -1.31 8.03
C LEU A 63 16.23 -0.33 8.58
N GLY A 64 16.39 -0.24 9.90
CA GLY A 64 17.34 0.62 10.60
C GLY A 64 18.77 0.39 10.11
N ASP A 65 19.13 -0.87 9.92
CA ASP A 65 20.46 -1.28 9.47
C ASP A 65 20.64 -1.26 7.94
N THR A 66 19.57 -0.97 7.19
CA THR A 66 19.66 -0.89 5.74
C THR A 66 20.39 0.40 5.34
N PRO A 67 21.50 0.32 4.58
CA PRO A 67 22.28 1.50 4.22
C PRO A 67 21.51 2.38 3.24
N THR A 68 21.69 3.69 3.39
CA THR A 68 21.10 4.72 2.53
C THR A 68 22.19 5.55 1.87
N ASN A 69 21.89 6.10 0.70
CA ASN A 69 22.77 7.08 0.05
C ASN A 69 22.67 8.46 0.74
N ALA A 70 23.36 9.47 0.18
CA ALA A 70 23.38 10.83 0.72
C ALA A 70 22.01 11.55 0.70
N THR A 71 21.06 11.10 -0.13
CA THR A 71 19.69 11.64 -0.20
C THR A 71 18.71 10.89 0.70
N GLY A 72 19.17 9.86 1.45
CA GLY A 72 18.34 9.06 2.33
C GLY A 72 17.57 7.93 1.61
N GLU A 73 17.91 7.64 0.35
CA GLU A 73 17.30 6.57 -0.42
C GLU A 73 17.94 5.22 -0.08
N VAL A 74 17.08 4.21 0.00
CA VAL A 74 17.43 2.81 0.17
C VAL A 74 17.66 2.19 -1.20
N ALA A 75 18.83 1.61 -1.41
CA ALA A 75 19.09 0.78 -2.59
C ALA A 75 18.28 -0.51 -2.48
N ILE A 76 17.46 -0.81 -3.50
CA ILE A 76 16.51 -1.93 -3.47
C ILE A 76 17.23 -3.28 -3.44
N GLU A 77 18.46 -3.33 -3.93
CA GLU A 77 19.35 -4.50 -3.90
C GLU A 77 19.67 -4.92 -2.46
N ASN A 78 19.74 -3.97 -1.52
CA ASN A 78 19.95 -4.29 -0.10
C ASN A 78 18.73 -4.98 0.51
N VAL A 79 17.53 -4.58 0.08
CA VAL A 79 16.27 -5.22 0.50
C VAL A 79 16.21 -6.64 -0.07
N GLN A 80 16.54 -6.81 -1.35
CA GLN A 80 16.61 -8.14 -1.99
C GLN A 80 17.62 -9.07 -1.32
N ALA A 81 18.85 -8.58 -1.04
CA ALA A 81 19.87 -9.36 -0.35
C ALA A 81 19.42 -9.80 1.05
N HIS A 82 18.70 -8.93 1.77
CA HIS A 82 18.11 -9.29 3.06
C HIS A 82 17.05 -10.40 2.93
N LEU A 83 16.21 -10.36 1.89
CA LEU A 83 15.21 -11.40 1.62
C LEU A 83 15.86 -12.75 1.33
N VAL A 84 16.84 -12.78 0.43
CA VAL A 84 17.58 -14.01 0.08
C VAL A 84 18.26 -14.61 1.31
N LYS A 85 18.93 -13.77 2.11
CA LYS A 85 19.60 -14.22 3.36
C LYS A 85 18.62 -14.81 4.37
N SER A 86 17.41 -14.27 4.42
CA SER A 86 16.41 -14.66 5.41
C SER A 86 15.55 -15.85 4.99
N HIS A 87 15.54 -16.20 3.69
CA HIS A 87 14.88 -17.38 3.14
C HIS A 87 15.88 -18.27 2.39
N PRO A 88 16.88 -18.89 3.06
CA PRO A 88 17.91 -19.67 2.38
C PRO A 88 17.34 -20.85 1.58
N SER A 89 16.19 -21.40 1.99
CA SER A 89 15.50 -22.47 1.26
C SER A 89 14.80 -22.03 -0.02
N LEU A 90 14.56 -20.72 -0.20
CA LEU A 90 13.90 -20.11 -1.36
C LEU A 90 14.82 -19.11 -2.07
N ALA A 91 16.12 -19.13 -1.75
CA ALA A 91 17.06 -18.09 -2.16
C ALA A 91 17.07 -17.88 -3.68
N ASN A 92 17.08 -18.98 -4.44
CA ASN A 92 17.09 -18.94 -5.90
C ASN A 92 15.78 -18.37 -6.46
N GLU A 93 14.63 -18.83 -5.98
CA GLU A 93 13.32 -18.34 -6.43
C GLU A 93 13.13 -16.86 -6.08
N VAL A 94 13.54 -16.43 -4.89
CA VAL A 94 13.49 -15.03 -4.45
C VAL A 94 14.42 -14.16 -5.30
N GLU A 95 15.62 -14.64 -5.63
CA GLU A 95 16.55 -13.94 -6.51
C GLU A 95 15.97 -13.77 -7.92
N VAL A 96 15.37 -14.81 -8.49
CA VAL A 96 14.73 -14.73 -9.82
C VAL A 96 13.48 -13.83 -9.79
N ALA A 97 12.72 -13.81 -8.69
CA ALA A 97 11.54 -12.96 -8.51
C ALA A 97 11.88 -11.51 -8.11
N SER A 98 13.14 -11.22 -7.80
CA SER A 98 13.59 -9.93 -7.28
C SER A 98 13.19 -8.71 -8.13
N PRO A 99 13.26 -8.74 -9.47
CA PRO A 99 12.79 -7.63 -10.30
C PRO A 99 11.30 -7.30 -10.08
N THR A 100 10.46 -8.33 -9.97
CA THR A 100 9.02 -8.19 -9.76
C THR A 100 8.70 -7.71 -8.35
N ILE A 101 9.39 -8.23 -7.32
CA ILE A 101 9.27 -7.76 -5.94
C ILE A 101 9.66 -6.29 -5.85
N SER A 102 10.77 -5.88 -6.48
CA SER A 102 11.21 -4.49 -6.50
C SER A 102 10.22 -3.57 -7.20
N LEU A 103 9.66 -3.98 -8.34
CA LEU A 103 8.62 -3.23 -9.04
C LEU A 103 7.40 -3.02 -8.14
N LEU A 104 6.95 -4.07 -7.45
CA LEU A 104 5.85 -4.01 -6.51
C LEU A 104 6.15 -3.09 -5.32
N LEU A 105 7.36 -3.13 -4.76
CA LEU A 105 7.76 -2.23 -3.69
C LEU A 105 7.85 -0.76 -4.15
N HIS A 106 8.40 -0.49 -5.33
CA HIS A 106 8.49 0.87 -5.86
C HIS A 106 7.12 1.46 -6.18
N SER A 107 6.26 0.69 -6.86
CA SER A 107 4.91 1.14 -7.19
C SER A 107 4.09 1.47 -5.96
N HIS A 108 4.17 0.67 -4.89
CA HIS A 108 3.42 0.93 -3.66
C HIS A 108 4.04 2.04 -2.82
N ALA A 109 5.32 2.37 -3.02
CA ALA A 109 5.87 3.63 -2.52
C ALA A 109 5.23 4.83 -3.25
N CYS A 110 4.98 4.72 -4.55
CA CYS A 110 4.36 5.76 -5.38
C CYS A 110 2.82 5.80 -5.25
N PHE A 111 2.17 4.77 -4.72
CA PHE A 111 0.71 4.75 -4.53
C PHE A 111 0.23 5.91 -3.61
N PRO A 112 -0.84 6.66 -3.95
CA PRO A 112 -1.84 6.39 -5.01
C PRO A 112 -1.66 7.24 -6.28
N PHE A 113 -0.47 7.80 -6.54
CA PHE A 113 -0.26 8.75 -7.63
C PHE A 113 0.73 8.23 -8.67
N ALA A 114 0.60 8.70 -9.91
CA ALA A 114 1.55 8.44 -10.99
C ALA A 114 2.73 9.42 -10.89
N LYS A 115 3.33 9.51 -9.71
CA LYS A 115 4.48 10.35 -9.40
C LYS A 115 5.53 9.48 -8.73
N GLU A 116 6.70 9.37 -9.37
CA GLU A 116 7.80 8.65 -8.75
C GLU A 116 8.25 9.36 -7.47
N VAL A 117 8.48 8.56 -6.43
CA VAL A 117 9.01 9.03 -5.16
C VAL A 117 10.33 8.31 -4.86
N PRO A 118 11.31 9.00 -4.25
CA PRO A 118 12.52 8.34 -3.77
C PRO A 118 12.16 7.22 -2.78
N LEU A 119 12.80 6.07 -2.90
CA LEU A 119 12.58 4.93 -2.01
C LEU A 119 13.31 5.15 -0.68
N THR A 120 12.84 6.07 0.14
CA THR A 120 13.32 6.25 1.51
C THR A 120 12.83 5.11 2.40
N LYS A 121 13.38 5.00 3.63
CA LYS A 121 12.89 4.03 4.63
C LYS A 121 11.38 4.21 4.89
N ASP A 122 10.91 5.45 4.95
CA ASP A 122 9.49 5.77 5.13
C ASP A 122 8.63 5.31 3.96
N ALA A 123 9.12 5.55 2.73
CA ALA A 123 8.45 5.09 1.52
C ALA A 123 8.40 3.56 1.45
N LEU A 124 9.46 2.88 1.90
CA LEU A 124 9.52 1.42 1.97
C LEU A 124 8.58 0.85 3.04
N VAL A 125 8.53 1.45 4.24
CA VAL A 125 7.56 1.10 5.29
C VAL A 125 6.13 1.26 4.77
N ARG A 126 5.82 2.40 4.13
CA ARG A 126 4.51 2.63 3.48
C ARG A 126 4.22 1.59 2.42
N SER A 127 5.18 1.31 1.55
CA SER A 127 5.05 0.36 0.45
C SER A 127 4.71 -1.04 0.94
N ILE A 128 5.56 -1.57 1.84
CA ILE A 128 5.33 -2.81 2.58
C ILE A 128 3.95 -2.77 3.24
N GLY A 129 3.62 -1.61 3.81
CA GLY A 129 2.41 -1.44 4.55
C GLY A 129 1.15 -1.60 3.69
N LEU A 130 1.18 -1.05 2.47
CA LEU A 130 0.07 -1.04 1.53
C LEU A 130 -0.06 -2.34 0.73
N ILE A 131 1.03 -3.06 0.52
CA ILE A 131 1.04 -4.27 -0.33
C ILE A 131 0.81 -5.58 0.46
N THR A 132 0.92 -5.54 1.79
CA THR A 132 0.70 -6.71 2.65
C THR A 132 -0.77 -6.91 3.00
N LYS A 133 -1.15 -8.14 3.35
CA LYS A 133 -2.55 -8.50 3.67
C LYS A 133 -3.13 -7.69 4.83
N ASP A 134 -2.30 -7.24 5.77
CA ASP A 134 -2.76 -6.41 6.89
C ASP A 134 -3.30 -5.05 6.44
N SER A 135 -2.92 -4.55 5.26
CA SER A 135 -3.51 -3.35 4.67
C SER A 135 -5.02 -3.47 4.48
N ASP A 136 -5.58 -4.68 4.35
CA ASP A 136 -7.04 -4.88 4.28
C ASP A 136 -7.74 -4.19 5.46
N TYR A 137 -7.14 -4.20 6.65
CA TYR A 137 -7.68 -3.54 7.84
C TYR A 137 -7.55 -2.02 7.81
N MET A 138 -6.57 -1.48 7.09
CA MET A 138 -6.46 -0.03 6.82
C MET A 138 -7.52 0.39 5.81
N PHE A 139 -7.93 -0.51 4.92
CA PHE A 139 -8.96 -0.24 3.93
C PHE A 139 -10.39 -0.66 4.35
N SER A 140 -10.55 -1.39 5.46
CA SER A 140 -11.85 -1.66 6.08
C SER A 140 -12.27 -0.47 6.96
N GLN A 141 -13.27 0.30 6.54
CA GLN A 141 -13.85 1.35 7.37
C GLN A 141 -15.25 0.90 7.85
N GLU A 142 -15.53 0.99 9.15
CA GLU A 142 -16.88 0.79 9.68
C GLU A 142 -17.77 1.99 9.30
N ALA A 143 -18.84 1.70 8.54
CA ALA A 143 -19.70 2.67 7.86
C ALA A 143 -20.78 3.34 8.74
N SER A 144 -20.78 3.11 10.05
CA SER A 144 -21.99 3.35 10.86
C SER A 144 -21.89 4.59 11.75
N PHE A 145 -22.17 5.76 11.20
CA PHE A 145 -22.71 6.87 12.00
C PHE A 145 -23.79 7.62 11.20
N GLY A 146 -25.05 7.29 11.47
CA GLY A 146 -26.22 8.09 11.10
C GLY A 146 -26.54 8.17 9.60
N GLN A 147 -27.09 7.10 9.02
CA GLN A 147 -27.93 7.03 7.79
C GLN A 147 -27.61 7.93 6.56
N GLU A 148 -26.41 8.48 6.41
CA GLU A 148 -26.00 9.33 5.27
C GLU A 148 -24.53 9.07 4.86
N PRO A 149 -24.10 9.51 3.65
CA PRO A 149 -23.42 8.70 2.63
C PRO A 149 -22.12 8.04 3.09
N THR A 150 -21.99 6.78 2.67
CA THR A 150 -20.98 5.78 3.01
C THR A 150 -19.55 6.33 3.06
N ILE A 151 -18.95 6.25 4.25
CA ILE A 151 -17.49 6.24 4.42
C ILE A 151 -16.99 4.97 3.71
N ARG A 152 -16.11 5.13 2.71
CA ARG A 152 -15.81 4.09 1.70
C ARG A 152 -15.03 2.91 2.28
N ALA A 153 -15.66 1.74 2.33
CA ALA A 153 -14.92 0.48 2.45
C ALA A 153 -14.37 0.07 1.08
N ARG A 154 -13.07 -0.26 0.98
CA ARG A 154 -12.47 -0.75 -0.26
C ARG A 154 -12.61 -2.27 -0.32
N SER A 155 -13.02 -2.82 -1.46
CA SER A 155 -12.99 -4.27 -1.67
C SER A 155 -11.55 -4.76 -1.90
N LYS A 156 -11.28 -6.02 -1.55
CA LYS A 156 -9.99 -6.67 -1.87
C LYS A 156 -9.70 -6.67 -3.38
N ALA A 157 -10.74 -6.73 -4.19
CA ALA A 157 -10.65 -6.68 -5.65
C ALA A 157 -9.94 -5.40 -6.13
N ALA A 158 -10.28 -4.24 -5.57
CA ALA A 158 -9.68 -2.97 -5.98
C ALA A 158 -8.17 -2.87 -5.68
N ARG A 159 -7.64 -3.55 -4.65
CA ARG A 159 -6.17 -3.59 -4.42
C ARG A 159 -5.46 -4.45 -5.47
N MET A 160 -6.05 -5.59 -5.80
CA MET A 160 -5.53 -6.47 -6.85
C MET A 160 -5.51 -5.77 -8.21
N GLU A 161 -6.42 -4.83 -8.46
CA GLU A 161 -6.42 -4.02 -9.69
C GLU A 161 -5.17 -3.14 -9.82
N PHE A 162 -4.72 -2.50 -8.74
CA PHE A 162 -3.49 -1.71 -8.78
C PHE A 162 -2.26 -2.60 -8.96
N ILE A 163 -2.19 -3.75 -8.27
CA ILE A 163 -1.11 -4.72 -8.47
C ILE A 163 -1.07 -5.20 -9.92
N PHE A 164 -2.23 -5.53 -10.50
CA PHE A 164 -2.33 -5.91 -11.92
C PHE A 164 -1.80 -4.80 -12.82
N SER A 165 -2.19 -3.54 -12.57
CA SER A 165 -1.78 -2.43 -13.42
C SER A 165 -0.26 -2.19 -13.37
N VAL A 166 0.36 -2.34 -12.20
CA VAL A 166 1.82 -2.29 -12.04
C VAL A 166 2.51 -3.40 -12.83
N LEU A 167 2.03 -4.64 -12.70
CA LEU A 167 2.64 -5.80 -13.37
C LEU A 167 2.44 -5.74 -14.90
N ALA A 168 1.34 -5.16 -15.35
CA ALA A 168 1.04 -5.01 -16.78
C ALA A 168 1.67 -3.75 -17.40
N HIS A 169 2.09 -2.80 -16.57
CA HIS A 169 2.73 -1.56 -16.98
C HIS A 169 3.94 -1.28 -16.06
N PRO A 170 5.04 -2.05 -16.21
CA PRO A 170 6.20 -1.98 -15.32
C PRO A 170 7.03 -0.71 -15.51
N ASP A 171 6.84 0.00 -16.62
CA ASP A 171 7.49 1.27 -16.95
C ASP A 171 6.42 2.31 -17.33
N PRO A 172 6.22 3.38 -16.52
CA PRO A 172 6.95 3.70 -15.28
C PRO A 172 6.57 2.78 -14.11
N ARG A 173 7.48 2.64 -13.13
CA ARG A 173 7.31 1.77 -11.94
C ARG A 173 6.19 2.22 -10.99
N THR A 174 5.36 3.20 -11.37
CA THR A 174 4.27 3.77 -10.57
C THR A 174 2.95 3.02 -10.75
N GLY A 175 2.81 2.20 -11.81
CA GLY A 175 1.54 1.61 -12.21
C GLY A 175 0.55 2.64 -12.76
N VAL A 176 -0.72 2.22 -12.90
CA VAL A 176 -1.82 3.07 -13.39
C VAL A 176 -2.80 3.32 -12.25
N PRO A 177 -2.65 4.42 -11.49
CA PRO A 177 -3.59 4.76 -10.43
C PRO A 177 -4.90 5.32 -11.00
N THR A 178 -5.97 5.10 -10.25
CA THR A 178 -7.31 5.56 -10.58
C THR A 178 -7.77 6.65 -9.60
N LYS A 179 -8.82 7.40 -9.95
CA LYS A 179 -9.50 8.29 -9.00
C LYS A 179 -9.89 7.54 -7.72
N GLU A 180 -10.32 6.29 -7.87
CA GLU A 180 -10.72 5.44 -6.76
C GLU A 180 -9.54 5.15 -5.81
N ASP A 181 -8.32 5.02 -6.31
CA ASP A 181 -7.11 4.85 -5.48
C ASP A 181 -6.81 6.10 -4.64
N VAL A 182 -6.95 7.28 -5.24
CA VAL A 182 -6.74 8.56 -4.56
C VAL A 182 -7.81 8.78 -3.49
N LEU A 183 -9.07 8.56 -3.83
CA LEU A 183 -10.20 8.63 -2.89
C LEU A 183 -10.02 7.69 -1.70
N ASP A 184 -9.44 6.50 -1.92
CA ASP A 184 -9.16 5.60 -0.81
C ASP A 184 -8.17 6.22 0.19
N VAL A 185 -7.10 6.83 -0.29
CA VAL A 185 -6.14 7.49 0.61
C VAL A 185 -6.78 8.69 1.30
N LEU A 186 -7.50 9.52 0.56
CA LEU A 186 -8.15 10.72 1.11
C LEU A 186 -9.18 10.37 2.20
N CYS A 187 -9.98 9.31 2.05
CA CYS A 187 -10.95 8.90 3.07
C CYS A 187 -10.31 8.47 4.41
N ARG A 188 -8.98 8.32 4.49
CA ARG A 188 -8.25 7.73 5.62
C ARG A 188 -7.30 8.70 6.31
N ILE A 189 -6.76 9.67 5.57
CA ILE A 189 -5.85 10.65 6.14
C ILE A 189 -6.58 11.64 7.06
N ARG A 190 -5.85 12.16 8.04
CA ARG A 190 -6.36 13.20 8.94
C ARG A 190 -6.14 14.59 8.35
N TYR A 191 -7.20 15.39 8.32
CA TYR A 191 -7.17 16.77 7.84
C TYR A 191 -6.85 17.78 8.95
N PRO A 192 -6.26 18.95 8.63
CA PRO A 192 -6.15 20.06 9.58
C PRO A 192 -7.51 20.43 10.16
N HIS A 193 -7.60 20.58 11.49
CA HIS A 193 -8.82 21.06 12.15
C HIS A 193 -8.52 21.99 13.34
N PRO A 194 -9.38 23.01 13.58
CA PRO A 194 -9.38 23.76 14.84
C PRO A 194 -9.76 22.86 16.02
N LYS A 195 -8.76 22.50 16.84
CA LYS A 195 -8.75 22.15 18.29
C LYS A 195 -10.00 21.59 19.03
N SER A 196 -11.00 21.00 18.38
CA SER A 196 -12.09 20.27 19.04
C SER A 196 -11.97 18.78 18.75
N PHE A 197 -11.66 18.00 19.80
CA PHE A 197 -11.48 16.54 19.81
C PHE A 197 -12.76 15.72 19.53
N THR A 198 -13.70 16.26 18.76
CA THR A 198 -14.94 15.55 18.40
C THR A 198 -14.77 14.89 17.04
N ALA A 199 -14.51 13.58 17.05
CA ALA A 199 -14.79 12.47 16.12
C ALA A 199 -15.13 12.66 14.61
N GLN A 200 -15.15 13.87 14.03
CA GLN A 200 -15.56 14.11 12.64
C GLN A 200 -14.42 14.67 11.79
N GLN A 201 -13.32 13.91 11.69
CA GLN A 201 -12.32 14.12 10.63
C GLN A 201 -12.70 13.40 9.32
N ARG A 202 -13.75 12.58 9.32
CA ARG A 202 -14.20 11.83 8.15
C ARG A 202 -14.98 12.74 7.21
N ARG A 203 -14.62 12.73 5.93
CA ARG A 203 -15.27 13.47 4.84
C ARG A 203 -15.99 12.51 3.93
N THR A 204 -17.10 12.93 3.35
CA THR A 204 -17.87 12.08 2.43
C THR A 204 -17.14 11.95 1.10
N ILE A 205 -17.38 10.87 0.35
CA ILE A 205 -16.80 10.68 -0.98
C ILE A 205 -17.10 11.89 -1.89
N LYS A 206 -18.35 12.37 -1.88
CA LYS A 206 -18.78 13.54 -2.67
C LYS A 206 -17.97 14.81 -2.35
N GLU A 207 -17.54 14.97 -1.10
CA GLU A 207 -16.71 16.12 -0.68
C GLU A 207 -15.25 15.97 -1.14
N LEU A 208 -14.78 14.72 -1.31
CA LEU A 208 -13.40 14.39 -1.67
C LEU A 208 -13.18 14.19 -3.17
N GLU A 209 -14.23 13.89 -3.94
CA GLU A 209 -14.17 13.69 -5.40
C GLU A 209 -13.46 14.84 -6.13
N PRO A 210 -13.80 16.12 -5.91
CA PRO A 210 -13.11 17.23 -6.59
C PRO A 210 -11.62 17.30 -6.26
N LEU A 211 -11.25 16.97 -5.01
CA LEU A 211 -9.86 16.93 -4.59
C LEU A 211 -9.12 15.75 -5.24
N ALA A 212 -9.74 14.56 -5.27
CA ALA A 212 -9.16 13.38 -5.90
C ALA A 212 -8.92 13.61 -7.40
N GLU A 213 -9.88 14.21 -8.10
CA GLU A 213 -9.74 14.55 -9.52
C GLU A 213 -8.64 15.57 -9.78
N ARG A 214 -8.49 16.57 -8.91
CA ARG A 214 -7.42 17.57 -9.02
C ARG A 214 -6.04 17.00 -8.74
N LEU A 215 -5.93 16.08 -7.78
CA LEU A 215 -4.66 15.47 -7.38
C LEU A 215 -4.23 14.33 -8.30
N LEU A 216 -5.18 13.67 -8.95
CA LEU A 216 -4.86 12.74 -10.02
C LEU A 216 -4.30 13.56 -11.20
N SER A 217 -3.01 13.42 -11.49
CA SER A 217 -2.39 14.02 -12.68
C SER A 217 -3.30 13.75 -13.90
N PRO A 218 -3.45 14.71 -14.84
CA PRO A 218 -4.32 14.50 -15.98
C PRO A 218 -3.97 13.17 -16.62
N SER A 219 -4.96 12.27 -16.73
CA SER A 219 -4.81 10.89 -17.23
C SER A 219 -4.29 10.79 -18.68
N ALA A 220 -3.91 11.93 -19.27
CA ALA A 220 -3.33 12.07 -20.58
C ALA A 220 -1.97 11.35 -20.63
N GLY A 221 -2.02 10.06 -21.00
CA GLY A 221 -0.83 9.23 -21.22
C GLY A 221 -0.91 7.85 -20.58
N LEU A 222 -1.81 7.62 -19.63
CA LEU A 222 -1.95 6.30 -19.01
C LEU A 222 -2.85 5.39 -19.88
N PRO A 223 -2.46 4.12 -20.09
CA PRO A 223 -3.26 3.19 -20.87
C PRO A 223 -4.58 2.88 -20.18
N SER A 224 -5.61 2.56 -20.97
CA SER A 224 -6.86 2.02 -20.42
C SER A 224 -6.60 0.68 -19.75
N ARG A 225 -7.23 0.44 -18.60
CA ARG A 225 -7.11 -0.83 -17.86
C ARG A 225 -7.41 -2.05 -18.74
N ASP A 226 -8.39 -1.96 -19.63
CA ASP A 226 -8.81 -3.08 -20.48
C ASP A 226 -7.76 -3.41 -21.56
N SER A 227 -6.82 -2.49 -21.82
CA SER A 227 -5.69 -2.70 -22.74
C SER A 227 -4.46 -3.32 -22.08
N LEU A 228 -4.42 -3.34 -20.73
CA LEU A 228 -3.28 -3.85 -19.98
C LEU A 228 -3.20 -5.39 -20.05
N ARG A 229 -1.98 -5.90 -20.19
CA ARG A 229 -1.69 -7.34 -20.22
C ARG A 229 -0.40 -7.61 -19.44
N ILE A 230 -0.38 -8.62 -18.58
CA ILE A 230 0.81 -9.05 -17.86
C ILE A 230 1.54 -10.10 -18.69
N SER A 231 2.84 -9.93 -18.91
CA SER A 231 3.67 -11.00 -19.49
C SER A 231 3.82 -12.16 -18.50
N ILE A 232 3.52 -13.38 -18.96
CA ILE A 232 3.66 -14.57 -18.12
C ILE A 232 5.12 -14.83 -17.76
N SER A 233 6.07 -14.46 -18.63
CA SER A 233 7.49 -14.60 -18.31
C SER A 233 7.91 -13.75 -17.11
N ALA A 234 7.27 -12.60 -16.91
CA ALA A 234 7.51 -11.72 -15.76
C ALA A 234 6.76 -12.18 -14.49
N LEU A 235 5.63 -12.87 -14.67
CA LEU A 235 4.81 -13.38 -13.57
C LEU A 235 5.29 -14.74 -13.03
N ARG A 236 5.91 -15.57 -13.87
CA ARG A 236 6.33 -16.94 -13.52
C ARG A 236 7.27 -17.01 -12.31
N PRO A 237 8.31 -16.15 -12.18
CA PRO A 237 9.16 -16.16 -10.98
C PRO A 237 8.37 -15.98 -9.67
N LEU A 238 7.35 -15.13 -9.71
CA LEU A 238 6.47 -14.87 -8.57
C LEU A 238 5.59 -16.08 -8.26
N ALA A 239 5.12 -16.78 -9.30
CA ALA A 239 4.40 -18.04 -9.17
C ALA A 239 5.27 -19.13 -8.56
N ASP A 240 6.53 -19.24 -8.99
CA ASP A 240 7.50 -20.22 -8.49
C ASP A 240 7.75 -20.04 -7.00
N VAL A 241 7.95 -18.80 -6.52
CA VAL A 241 8.07 -18.52 -5.07
C VAL A 241 6.82 -18.98 -4.32
N CYS A 242 5.62 -18.62 -4.80
CA CYS A 242 4.37 -19.05 -4.19
C CYS A 242 4.22 -20.58 -4.18
N ASN A 243 4.68 -21.28 -5.22
CA ASN A 243 4.63 -22.73 -5.32
C ASN A 243 5.62 -23.40 -4.36
N SER A 244 6.85 -22.89 -4.27
CA SER A 244 7.89 -23.41 -3.36
C SER A 244 7.54 -23.19 -1.89
N MET A 245 6.66 -22.24 -1.58
CA MET A 245 6.09 -22.04 -0.24
C MET A 245 4.94 -23.01 0.10
N ARG A 246 4.47 -23.84 -0.84
CA ARG A 246 3.33 -24.75 -0.67
C ARG A 246 3.77 -26.21 -0.55
N ASP A 247 3.08 -26.93 0.32
CA ASP A 247 3.23 -28.39 0.47
C ASP A 247 2.42 -29.17 -0.60
N ASP A 248 1.50 -28.52 -1.31
CA ASP A 248 0.61 -29.14 -2.30
C ASP A 248 0.87 -28.65 -3.73
N LYS A 249 0.56 -29.50 -4.73
CA LYS A 249 0.71 -29.15 -6.14
C LYS A 249 -0.28 -28.04 -6.52
N CYS A 250 0.24 -26.85 -6.76
CA CYS A 250 -0.52 -25.68 -7.16
C CYS A 250 -1.06 -25.79 -8.60
N GLU A 251 -2.36 -25.57 -8.78
CA GLU A 251 -3.01 -25.56 -10.10
C GLU A 251 -2.70 -24.28 -10.90
N ALA A 252 -2.03 -23.28 -10.32
CA ALA A 252 -1.74 -22.01 -10.97
C ALA A 252 -0.87 -22.16 -12.23
N GLU A 253 0.08 -23.10 -12.25
CA GLU A 253 0.90 -23.36 -13.44
C GLU A 253 0.06 -23.85 -14.63
N LYS A 254 -1.05 -24.56 -14.38
CA LYS A 254 -1.97 -24.95 -15.46
C LYS A 254 -2.70 -23.74 -16.06
N PHE A 255 -2.91 -22.67 -15.29
CA PHE A 255 -3.49 -21.43 -15.80
C PHE A 255 -2.51 -20.64 -16.67
N LEU A 256 -1.21 -20.79 -16.44
CA LEU A 256 -0.14 -20.15 -17.21
C LEU A 256 0.25 -20.97 -18.45
N ALA A 257 -0.01 -22.27 -18.45
CA ALA A 257 0.36 -23.18 -19.54
C ALA A 257 -0.24 -22.75 -20.89
N GLY A 258 0.62 -22.59 -21.90
CA GLY A 258 0.23 -22.27 -23.27
C GLY A 258 -0.19 -20.81 -23.50
N LYS A 259 -0.01 -19.93 -22.52
CA LYS A 259 -0.30 -18.50 -22.65
C LYS A 259 0.99 -17.68 -22.66
N GLU A 260 0.95 -16.54 -23.36
CA GLU A 260 2.04 -15.55 -23.36
C GLU A 260 1.75 -14.39 -22.41
N THR A 261 0.48 -13.99 -22.31
CA THR A 261 0.04 -12.87 -21.46
C THR A 261 -1.26 -13.18 -20.72
N LEU A 262 -1.54 -12.44 -19.64
CA LEU A 262 -2.81 -12.47 -18.92
C LEU A 262 -3.50 -11.10 -18.96
N ASP A 263 -4.80 -11.09 -19.24
CA ASP A 263 -5.65 -9.94 -18.94
C ASP A 263 -6.07 -9.88 -17.46
N TRP A 264 -6.85 -8.86 -17.08
CA TRP A 264 -7.33 -8.67 -15.70
C TRP A 264 -8.15 -9.87 -15.19
N ILE A 265 -9.06 -10.40 -16.01
CA ILE A 265 -9.95 -11.51 -15.63
C ILE A 265 -9.14 -12.79 -15.44
N GLU A 266 -8.19 -13.04 -16.33
CA GLU A 266 -7.28 -14.17 -16.26
C GLU A 266 -6.32 -14.06 -15.08
N PHE A 267 -5.79 -12.87 -14.80
CA PHE A 267 -4.98 -12.60 -13.62
C PHE A 267 -5.76 -12.85 -12.32
N LYS A 268 -7.03 -12.41 -12.21
CA LYS A 268 -7.89 -12.75 -11.06
C LYS A 268 -8.03 -14.26 -10.88
N LYS A 269 -8.22 -15.02 -11.98
CA LYS A 269 -8.33 -16.49 -11.95
C LYS A 269 -7.03 -17.14 -11.51
N TRP A 270 -5.90 -16.67 -12.04
CA TRP A 270 -4.57 -17.14 -11.64
C TRP A 270 -4.31 -16.87 -10.15
N ALA A 271 -4.54 -15.65 -9.68
CA ALA A 271 -4.38 -15.27 -8.27
C ALA A 271 -5.24 -16.16 -7.34
N LYS A 272 -6.48 -16.47 -7.75
CA LYS A 272 -7.34 -17.41 -7.05
C LYS A 272 -6.79 -18.85 -7.05
N ALA A 273 -6.17 -19.30 -8.13
CA ALA A 273 -5.55 -20.63 -8.20
C ALA A 273 -4.32 -20.75 -7.29
N VAL A 274 -3.49 -19.69 -7.24
CA VAL A 274 -2.38 -19.59 -6.28
C VAL A 274 -2.90 -19.62 -4.83
N SER A 275 -4.11 -19.09 -4.60
CA SER A 275 -4.77 -19.05 -3.28
C SER A 275 -5.36 -20.37 -2.77
N ALA A 276 -5.70 -21.30 -3.66
CA ALA A 276 -6.72 -22.33 -3.38
C ALA A 276 -6.36 -23.38 -2.31
N THR A 277 -5.16 -23.39 -1.74
CA THR A 277 -4.86 -24.19 -0.56
C THR A 277 -3.64 -23.62 0.16
N VAL A 278 -3.91 -22.84 1.19
CA VAL A 278 -2.89 -22.36 2.14
C VAL A 278 -3.35 -22.81 3.52
N ALA A 279 -3.12 -24.09 3.83
CA ALA A 279 -3.13 -24.56 5.21
C ALA A 279 -1.80 -24.15 5.83
N LEU A 280 -1.68 -22.89 6.26
CA LEU A 280 -0.49 -22.39 6.95
C LEU A 280 -0.29 -23.13 8.27
N LYS A 281 0.53 -24.20 8.24
CA LYS A 281 1.05 -24.83 9.46
C LYS A 281 2.18 -24.04 10.14
N SER A 282 2.47 -22.80 9.74
CA SER A 282 3.64 -22.07 10.28
C SER A 282 3.49 -20.55 10.50
N ILE A 283 2.29 -20.02 10.79
CA ILE A 283 2.14 -18.59 11.19
C ILE A 283 1.55 -18.40 12.60
N GLU A 284 1.27 -19.47 13.32
CA GLU A 284 0.83 -19.36 14.72
C GLU A 284 1.97 -19.26 15.73
N ALA A 285 3.23 -19.52 15.32
CA ALA A 285 4.34 -19.57 16.26
C ALA A 285 4.91 -18.20 16.67
N ASP A 286 4.63 -17.09 15.96
CA ASP A 286 5.10 -15.78 16.43
C ASP A 286 4.25 -14.61 15.91
N ARG A 287 3.06 -14.42 16.49
CA ARG A 287 2.23 -13.23 16.20
C ARG A 287 2.89 -11.90 16.62
N ASN A 288 4.01 -11.96 17.35
CA ASN A 288 4.69 -10.81 17.95
C ASN A 288 6.04 -10.45 17.31
N GLN A 289 6.56 -11.24 16.36
CA GLN A 289 7.82 -10.94 15.68
C GLN A 289 7.56 -10.57 14.22
N VAL A 290 7.68 -9.28 13.88
CA VAL A 290 7.63 -8.82 12.48
C VAL A 290 9.04 -8.84 11.92
N SER A 291 9.23 -9.60 10.84
CA SER A 291 10.47 -9.66 10.06
C SER A 291 10.16 -9.31 8.60
N LEU A 292 11.17 -8.83 7.86
CA LEU A 292 11.04 -8.58 6.42
C LEU A 292 10.59 -9.84 5.64
N PRO A 293 11.05 -11.06 6.02
CA PRO A 293 10.46 -12.32 5.58
C PRO A 293 8.95 -12.43 5.72
N ALA A 294 8.42 -12.23 6.93
CA ALA A 294 6.99 -12.34 7.19
C ALA A 294 6.18 -11.30 6.42
N VAL A 295 6.77 -10.14 6.14
CA VAL A 295 6.20 -9.12 5.25
C VAL A 295 6.11 -9.63 3.82
N VAL A 296 7.15 -10.28 3.32
CA VAL A 296 7.17 -10.83 1.96
C VAL A 296 6.24 -12.04 1.82
N ASP A 297 6.15 -12.88 2.84
CA ASP A 297 5.14 -13.94 2.90
C ASP A 297 3.71 -13.35 2.88
N ARG A 298 3.49 -12.20 3.54
CA ARG A 298 2.20 -11.49 3.51
C ARG A 298 1.93 -10.78 2.19
N LEU A 299 2.96 -10.27 1.51
CA LEU A 299 2.92 -9.74 0.15
C LEU A 299 2.46 -10.84 -0.82
N PHE A 300 3.09 -12.01 -0.78
CA PHE A 300 2.67 -13.16 -1.57
C PHE A 300 1.30 -13.68 -1.13
N GLY A 301 0.97 -13.56 0.15
CA GLY A 301 -0.37 -13.80 0.68
C GLY A 301 -1.46 -12.92 0.05
N VAL A 302 -1.18 -11.68 -0.33
CA VAL A 302 -2.15 -10.82 -1.05
C VAL A 302 -2.40 -11.34 -2.46
N LEU A 303 -1.34 -11.67 -3.19
CA LEU A 303 -1.44 -12.28 -4.53
C LEU A 303 -2.16 -13.64 -4.49
N SER A 304 -2.05 -14.31 -3.35
CA SER A 304 -2.61 -15.63 -3.06
C SER A 304 -3.89 -15.55 -2.21
N THR A 305 -4.59 -14.41 -2.14
CA THR A 305 -5.91 -14.31 -1.48
C THR A 305 -6.96 -13.91 -2.53
N PRO A 306 -8.12 -14.59 -2.62
CA PRO A 306 -9.05 -14.33 -3.70
C PRO A 306 -9.63 -12.91 -3.55
N ALA A 307 -9.81 -12.22 -4.67
CA ALA A 307 -10.72 -11.08 -4.75
C ALA A 307 -12.14 -11.60 -4.45
N GLN A 308 -12.63 -11.38 -3.23
CA GLN A 308 -14.05 -11.57 -2.94
C GLN A 308 -14.80 -10.44 -3.66
N GLU A 309 -15.70 -10.84 -4.57
CA GLU A 309 -16.65 -9.95 -5.24
C GLU A 309 -17.73 -9.47 -4.27
#